data_AF-A0A932SUG8-F1
#
_entry.id   AF-A0A932SUG8-F1
#
_cell.length_a   1.000
_cell.length_b   1.000
_cell.length_c   1.000
_cell.angle_alpha   90.00
_cell.angle_beta   90.00
_cell.angle_gamma   90.00
#
_symmetry.space_group_name_H-M   'P 1'
#
loop_
_entity.id
_entity.type
_entity.pdbx_description
1 polymer ?
#
loop_
_entity_poly.entity_id
_entity_poly.type
_entity_poly.pdbx_seq_one_letter_code
_entity_poly.pdbx_strand_id
1 'polypeptide(L)'
;MRAISAILIALVPTVACCNEMRFSSYAFGKTYVTHLTSEDLAKTPEWSEDTDNPPLPARKAITLADKMRAKLVKDEKGWNWRRVSASIQFEDDPKRAMWAITYEWSDGNPLAGMPHRLRVFVLMDGTVLEPTVSLKKL
;
A
#
# COMPACT_ATOMS: atom_id res chain seq x y z
N MET A 1 1.69 -39.63 -52.72
CA MET A 1 2.53 -38.79 -51.84
C MET A 1 1.62 -37.99 -50.93
N ARG A 2 1.69 -38.22 -49.61
CA ARG A 2 0.85 -37.55 -48.60
C ARG A 2 1.57 -36.27 -48.15
N ALA A 3 0.92 -35.11 -48.29
CA ALA A 3 1.40 -33.86 -47.71
C ALA A 3 0.91 -33.78 -46.26
N ILE A 4 1.84 -33.61 -45.32
CA ILE A 4 1.57 -33.41 -43.90
C ILE A 4 1.63 -31.89 -43.66
N SER A 5 0.48 -31.26 -43.40
CA SER A 5 0.42 -29.86 -42.96
C SER A 5 0.76 -29.79 -41.46
N ALA A 6 1.84 -29.10 -41.13
CA ALA A 6 2.19 -28.75 -39.77
C ALA A 6 1.38 -27.51 -39.34
N ILE A 7 0.51 -27.68 -38.34
CA ILE A 7 -0.18 -26.57 -37.67
C ILE A 7 0.80 -25.98 -36.65
N LEU A 8 1.31 -24.78 -36.93
CA LEU A 8 1.98 -23.96 -35.92
C LEU A 8 0.91 -23.42 -34.95
N ILE A 9 0.86 -23.97 -33.74
CA ILE A 9 0.12 -23.37 -32.63
C ILE A 9 0.99 -22.24 -32.10
N ALA A 10 0.65 -21.00 -32.43
CA ALA A 10 1.25 -19.83 -31.82
C ALA A 10 0.85 -19.80 -30.34
N LEU A 11 1.82 -20.06 -29.46
CA LEU A 11 1.67 -19.90 -28.02
C LEU A 11 1.59 -18.39 -27.74
N VAL A 12 0.38 -17.85 -27.68
CA VAL A 12 0.16 -16.48 -27.20
C VAL A 12 0.49 -16.48 -25.71
N PRO A 13 1.51 -15.74 -25.23
CA PRO A 13 1.74 -15.63 -23.81
C PRO A 13 0.50 -14.98 -23.22
N THR A 14 -0.21 -15.73 -22.39
CA THR A 14 -1.23 -15.20 -21.48
C THR A 14 -0.59 -14.04 -20.73
N VAL A 15 -1.00 -12.82 -21.05
CA VAL A 15 -0.71 -11.65 -20.24
C VAL A 15 -1.25 -11.99 -18.86
N ALA A 16 -0.36 -12.30 -17.92
CA ALA A 16 -0.73 -12.35 -16.52
C ALA A 16 -1.31 -10.96 -16.22
N CYS A 17 -2.63 -10.91 -16.06
CA CYS A 17 -3.31 -9.67 -15.73
C CYS A 17 -2.68 -9.21 -14.41
N CYS A 18 -1.84 -8.17 -14.46
CA CYS A 18 -1.23 -7.60 -13.28
C CYS A 18 -2.37 -6.97 -12.49
N ASN A 19 -2.88 -7.68 -11.49
CA ASN A 19 -3.92 -7.11 -10.64
C ASN A 19 -3.24 -6.03 -9.80
N GLU A 20 -3.63 -4.79 -10.03
CA GLU A 20 -3.10 -3.62 -9.35
C GLU A 20 -4.19 -3.08 -8.42
N MET A 21 -3.91 -3.14 -7.12
CA MET A 21 -4.77 -2.53 -6.12
C MET A 21 -4.32 -1.11 -5.83
N ARG A 22 -5.31 -0.22 -5.71
CA ARG A 22 -5.07 1.22 -5.50
C ARG A 22 -5.70 1.69 -4.20
N PHE A 23 -4.87 2.26 -3.34
CA PHE A 23 -5.32 2.85 -2.09
C PHE A 23 -5.12 4.36 -2.13
N SER A 24 -6.23 5.10 -2.00
CA SER A 24 -6.20 6.56 -2.01
C SER A 24 -6.37 7.13 -0.60
N SER A 25 -5.58 8.15 -0.29
CA SER A 25 -5.77 9.00 0.90
C SER A 25 -5.63 10.48 0.51
N TYR A 26 -6.16 11.38 1.34
CA TYR A 26 -6.37 12.79 0.97
C TYR A 26 -5.95 13.71 2.10
N ALA A 27 -5.09 14.69 1.77
CA ALA A 27 -4.65 15.70 2.72
C ALA A 27 -4.30 16.99 2.00
N PHE A 28 -4.74 18.14 2.53
CA PHE A 28 -4.36 19.47 2.06
C PHE A 28 -4.45 19.65 0.53
N GLY A 29 -5.59 19.26 -0.07
CA GLY A 29 -5.80 19.38 -1.51
C GLY A 29 -4.98 18.44 -2.39
N LYS A 30 -4.27 17.46 -1.80
CA LYS A 30 -3.51 16.43 -2.51
C LYS A 30 -4.16 15.05 -2.35
N THR A 31 -4.02 14.23 -3.37
CA THR A 31 -4.32 12.80 -3.36
C THR A 31 -3.03 12.02 -3.34
N TYR A 32 -2.95 11.03 -2.44
CA TYR A 32 -1.84 10.08 -2.31
C TYR A 32 -2.36 8.71 -2.71
N VAL A 33 -1.89 8.19 -3.85
CA VAL A 33 -2.31 6.89 -4.37
C VAL A 33 -1.17 5.90 -4.20
N THR A 34 -1.36 4.92 -3.33
CA THR A 34 -0.44 3.79 -3.19
C THR A 34 -0.90 2.68 -4.13
N HIS A 35 0.04 2.16 -4.91
CA HIS A 35 -0.18 1.04 -5.82
C HIS A 35 0.44 -0.20 -5.19
N LEU A 36 -0.34 -1.28 -5.14
CA LEU A 36 0.12 -2.59 -4.75
C LEU A 36 -0.06 -3.52 -5.93
N THR A 37 1.04 -4.06 -6.44
CA THR A 37 1.01 -5.02 -7.54
C THR A 37 1.07 -6.45 -7.02
N SER A 38 0.65 -7.40 -7.84
CA SER A 38 0.86 -8.83 -7.55
C SER A 38 2.35 -9.18 -7.38
N GLU A 39 3.26 -8.46 -8.04
CA GLU A 39 4.71 -8.65 -7.89
C GLU A 39 5.21 -8.23 -6.51
N ASP A 40 4.69 -7.12 -5.98
CA ASP A 40 5.00 -6.66 -4.62
C ASP A 40 4.54 -7.66 -3.57
N LEU A 41 3.32 -8.18 -3.72
CA LEU A 41 2.82 -9.27 -2.88
C LEU A 41 3.71 -10.51 -3.01
N ALA A 42 4.06 -10.94 -4.22
CA ALA A 42 4.91 -12.12 -4.44
C ALA A 42 6.29 -12.05 -3.75
N LYS A 43 6.81 -10.86 -3.49
CA LYS A 43 8.07 -10.64 -2.76
C LYS A 43 7.90 -10.62 -1.23
N THR A 44 6.70 -10.30 -0.76
CA THR A 44 6.38 -10.29 0.68
C THR A 44 6.46 -11.72 1.25
N PRO A 45 7.08 -11.96 2.42
CA PRO A 45 7.10 -13.28 3.02
C PRO A 45 5.69 -13.78 3.30
N GLU A 46 5.47 -15.08 3.04
CA GLU A 46 4.24 -15.74 3.45
C GLU A 46 4.17 -15.78 4.98
N TRP A 47 2.99 -15.50 5.51
CA TRP A 47 2.69 -15.61 6.92
C TRP A 47 2.17 -17.02 7.19
N SER A 48 3.07 -17.88 7.66
CA SER A 48 2.78 -19.25 8.07
C SER A 48 3.05 -19.43 9.56
N GLU A 49 2.65 -20.59 10.09
CA GLU A 49 2.89 -20.98 11.48
C GLU A 49 4.38 -21.09 11.83
N ASP A 50 5.25 -21.30 10.84
CA ASP A 50 6.70 -21.43 11.01
C ASP A 50 7.46 -20.09 10.96
N THR A 51 6.75 -18.99 10.70
CA THR A 51 7.33 -17.64 10.62
C THR A 51 6.98 -16.80 11.84
N ASP A 52 7.74 -15.73 12.07
CA ASP A 52 7.38 -14.72 13.05
C ASP A 52 5.92 -14.27 12.84
N ASN A 53 5.19 -14.04 13.93
CA ASN A 53 3.77 -13.77 13.90
C ASN A 53 3.46 -12.35 14.45
N PRO A 54 3.34 -11.32 13.59
CA PRO A 54 3.52 -11.31 12.13
C PRO A 54 4.99 -11.22 11.67
N PRO A 55 5.31 -11.52 10.40
CA PRO A 55 6.70 -11.58 9.93
C PRO A 55 7.45 -10.24 10.06
N LEU A 56 6.73 -9.12 9.95
CA LEU A 56 7.22 -7.81 10.35
C LEU A 56 6.53 -7.33 11.63
N PRO A 57 7.25 -7.16 12.74
CA PRO A 57 6.68 -6.62 13.97
C PRO A 57 6.10 -5.21 13.79
N ALA A 58 4.95 -4.95 14.40
CA ALA A 58 4.22 -3.68 14.29
C ALA A 58 5.10 -2.44 14.56
N ARG A 59 5.99 -2.51 15.56
CA ARG A 59 6.90 -1.41 15.93
C ARG A 59 7.83 -1.02 14.79
N LYS A 60 8.36 -2.00 14.04
CA LYS A 60 9.23 -1.75 12.89
C LYS A 60 8.43 -1.13 11.74
N ALA A 61 7.26 -1.69 11.43
CA ALA A 61 6.37 -1.16 10.40
C ALA A 61 5.95 0.29 10.68
N ILE A 62 5.58 0.61 11.93
CA ILE A 62 5.25 1.96 12.37
C ILE A 62 6.43 2.91 12.18
N THR A 63 7.65 2.49 12.55
CA THR A 63 8.85 3.33 12.41
C THR A 63 9.14 3.65 10.93
N LEU A 64 8.95 2.67 10.04
CA LEU A 64 9.09 2.85 8.60
C LEU A 64 8.01 3.80 8.05
N ALA A 65 6.77 3.60 8.47
CA ALA A 65 5.64 4.44 8.08
C ALA A 65 5.80 5.89 8.58
N ASP A 66 6.34 6.10 9.79
CA ASP A 66 6.59 7.43 10.36
C ASP A 66 7.61 8.21 9.53
N LYS A 67 8.67 7.53 9.05
CA LYS A 67 9.66 8.12 8.14
C LYS A 67 9.02 8.53 6.83
N MET A 68 8.17 7.68 6.24
CA MET A 68 7.46 8.00 5.00
C MET A 68 6.48 9.17 5.19
N ARG A 69 5.68 9.15 6.25
CA ARG A 69 4.77 10.25 6.60
C ARG A 69 5.52 11.57 6.69
N ALA A 70 6.67 11.61 7.37
CA ALA A 70 7.48 12.82 7.50
C ALA A 70 8.07 13.34 6.17
N LYS A 71 8.20 12.47 5.15
CA LYS A 71 8.57 12.88 3.77
C LYS A 71 7.40 13.50 3.03
N LEU A 72 6.20 12.94 3.18
CA LEU A 72 5.01 13.30 2.40
C LEU A 72 4.29 14.54 2.93
N VAL A 73 4.18 14.64 4.25
CA VAL A 73 3.43 15.69 4.94
C VAL A 73 4.25 16.24 6.11
N LYS A 74 4.07 17.52 6.41
CA LYS A 74 4.71 18.20 7.53
C LYS A 74 3.70 18.49 8.62
N ASP A 75 4.18 18.53 9.85
CA ASP A 75 3.42 19.11 10.96
C ASP A 75 3.38 20.63 10.79
N GLU A 76 2.29 21.25 11.23
CA GLU A 76 2.11 22.70 11.23
C GLU A 76 2.14 23.21 12.66
N LYS A 77 2.52 24.49 12.87
CA LYS A 77 2.66 25.04 14.23
C LYS A 77 1.34 24.91 15.00
N GLY A 78 1.36 24.07 16.03
CA GLY A 78 0.21 23.82 16.91
C GLY A 78 -0.61 22.57 16.56
N TRP A 79 -0.41 21.97 15.39
CA TRP A 79 -1.21 20.84 14.89
C TRP A 79 -0.33 19.77 14.24
N ASN A 80 -0.32 18.58 14.84
CA ASN A 80 0.54 17.49 14.43
C ASN A 80 -0.25 16.33 13.83
N TRP A 81 0.36 15.63 12.89
CA TRP A 81 -0.13 14.35 12.40
C TRP A 81 -0.06 13.30 13.51
N ARG A 82 -1.19 12.69 13.84
CA ARG A 82 -1.29 11.61 14.82
C ARG A 82 -1.55 10.29 14.12
N ARG A 83 -0.82 9.24 14.51
CA ARG A 83 -1.16 7.87 14.13
C ARG A 83 -2.45 7.47 14.83
N VAL A 84 -3.47 7.09 14.06
CA VAL A 84 -4.77 6.66 14.58
C VAL A 84 -5.01 5.17 14.42
N SER A 85 -4.26 4.51 13.54
CA SER A 85 -4.33 3.06 13.36
C SER A 85 -3.01 2.48 12.84
N ALA A 86 -2.72 1.25 13.25
CA ALA A 86 -1.79 0.34 12.61
C ALA A 86 -2.47 -1.03 12.54
N SER A 87 -2.92 -1.42 11.35
CA SER A 87 -3.67 -2.66 11.16
C SER A 87 -3.05 -3.52 10.08
N ILE A 88 -3.24 -4.82 10.21
CA ILE A 88 -2.85 -5.80 9.21
C ILE A 88 -3.96 -5.89 8.15
N GLN A 89 -3.57 -6.00 6.89
CA GLN A 89 -4.49 -6.25 5.78
C GLN A 89 -4.02 -7.44 4.96
N PHE A 90 -5.00 -8.25 4.56
CA PHE A 90 -4.88 -9.27 3.55
C PHE A 90 -5.68 -8.80 2.35
N GLU A 91 -5.13 -9.02 1.17
CA GLU A 91 -5.81 -8.72 -0.08
C GLU A 91 -6.15 -10.04 -0.77
N ASP A 92 -5.80 -10.19 -2.05
CA ASP A 92 -6.12 -11.39 -2.84
C ASP A 92 -5.45 -12.68 -2.30
N ASP A 93 -4.29 -12.57 -1.65
CA ASP A 93 -3.57 -13.70 -1.07
C ASP A 93 -3.70 -13.71 0.46
N PRO A 94 -4.43 -14.68 1.06
CA PRO A 94 -4.64 -14.76 2.51
C PRO A 94 -3.37 -15.11 3.30
N LYS A 95 -2.27 -15.48 2.64
CA LYS A 95 -0.98 -15.72 3.28
C LYS A 95 -0.06 -14.51 3.21
N ARG A 96 -0.38 -13.50 2.41
CA ARG A 96 0.48 -12.34 2.19
C ARG A 96 -0.23 -11.10 2.70
N ALA A 97 0.27 -10.64 3.83
CA ALA A 97 -0.28 -9.47 4.49
C ALA A 97 0.61 -8.24 4.28
N MET A 98 0.06 -7.09 4.62
CA MET A 98 0.81 -5.86 4.78
C MET A 98 0.31 -5.10 6.00
N TRP A 99 1.13 -4.20 6.51
CA TRP A 99 0.72 -3.20 7.47
C TRP A 99 0.13 -2.00 6.76
N ALA A 100 -1.05 -1.58 7.20
CA ALA A 100 -1.66 -0.31 6.85
C ALA A 100 -1.63 0.63 8.06
N ILE A 101 -0.81 1.69 7.99
CA ILE A 101 -0.68 2.69 9.04
C ILE A 101 -1.44 3.93 8.61
N THR A 102 -2.38 4.37 9.44
CA THR A 102 -3.21 5.54 9.17
C THR A 102 -2.85 6.68 10.10
N TYR A 103 -2.62 7.84 9.50
CA TYR A 103 -2.39 9.09 10.18
C TYR A 103 -3.52 10.06 9.90
N GLU A 104 -3.86 10.86 10.90
CA GLU A 104 -4.81 11.94 10.77
C GLU A 104 -4.20 13.24 11.25
N TRP A 105 -4.56 14.31 10.55
CA TRP A 105 -4.35 15.67 10.97
C TRP A 105 -5.73 16.32 11.13
N SER A 106 -5.91 16.98 12.27
CA SER A 106 -7.09 17.77 12.59
C SER A 106 -6.62 18.99 13.37
N ASP A 107 -7.21 20.12 13.05
CA ASP A 107 -7.08 21.39 13.76
C ASP A 107 -7.93 21.45 15.05
N GLY A 108 -8.31 20.28 15.59
CA GLY A 108 -9.13 20.13 16.79
C GLY A 108 -10.56 20.65 16.65
N ASN A 109 -10.93 21.24 15.51
CA ASN A 109 -12.25 21.75 15.26
C ASN A 109 -13.11 20.64 14.61
N PRO A 110 -14.08 20.05 15.33
CA PRO A 110 -14.94 19.00 14.78
C PRO A 110 -15.86 19.48 13.65
N LEU A 111 -15.98 20.80 13.45
CA LEU A 111 -16.78 21.41 12.38
C LEU A 111 -15.95 21.75 11.13
N ALA A 112 -14.62 21.56 11.14
CA ALA A 112 -13.74 21.86 10.02
C ALA A 112 -13.89 20.89 8.82
N GLY A 113 -14.83 19.96 8.90
CA GLY A 113 -15.08 18.96 7.87
C GLY A 113 -14.28 17.67 8.09
N MET A 114 -14.07 16.92 7.00
CA MET A 114 -13.40 15.62 7.09
C MET A 114 -11.90 15.80 7.39
N PRO A 115 -11.35 15.10 8.40
CA PRO A 115 -9.94 15.25 8.76
C PRO A 115 -9.03 14.86 7.59
N HIS A 116 -7.88 15.53 7.49
CA HIS A 116 -6.85 15.14 6.56
C HIS A 116 -6.29 13.79 6.98
N ARG A 117 -6.24 12.84 6.03
CA ARG A 117 -5.83 11.47 6.31
C ARG A 117 -4.74 11.06 5.33
N LEU A 118 -3.69 10.46 5.88
CA LEU A 118 -2.62 9.84 5.12
C LEU A 118 -2.55 8.36 5.49
N ARG A 119 -2.50 7.50 4.49
CA ARG A 119 -2.30 6.07 4.67
C ARG A 119 -0.98 5.65 4.08
N VAL A 120 -0.18 4.93 4.86
CA VAL A 120 1.11 4.39 4.45
C VAL A 120 1.07 2.87 4.59
N PHE A 121 1.52 2.18 3.56
CA PHE A 121 1.56 0.72 3.52
C PHE A 121 2.99 0.22 3.61
N VAL A 122 3.18 -0.83 4.42
CA VAL A 122 4.47 -1.48 4.62
C VAL A 122 4.27 -2.98 4.45
N LEU A 123 4.93 -3.57 3.47
CA LEU A 123 4.94 -5.01 3.24
C LEU A 123 5.65 -5.74 4.37
N MET A 124 5.37 -7.04 4.54
CA MET A 124 5.94 -7.82 5.64
C MET A 124 7.45 -8.12 5.50
N ASP A 125 8.07 -7.77 4.37
CA ASP A 125 9.53 -7.76 4.20
C ASP A 125 10.17 -6.44 4.70
N GLY A 126 9.37 -5.45 5.07
CA GLY A 126 9.82 -4.10 5.46
C GLY A 126 9.85 -3.09 4.32
N THR A 127 9.45 -3.47 3.10
CA THR A 127 9.32 -2.55 1.96
C THR A 127 8.18 -1.56 2.20
N VAL A 128 8.45 -0.27 2.05
CA VAL A 128 7.42 0.78 2.14
C VAL A 128 6.94 1.11 0.74
N LEU A 129 5.63 0.99 0.49
CA LEU A 129 5.05 1.37 -0.78
C LEU A 129 4.95 2.89 -0.86
N GLU A 130 5.69 3.50 -1.79
CA GLU A 130 5.69 4.95 -1.97
C GLU A 130 4.44 5.39 -2.74
N PRO A 131 3.63 6.32 -2.22
CA PRO A 131 2.45 6.79 -2.93
C PRO A 131 2.81 7.79 -4.03
N THR A 132 2.11 7.70 -5.16
CA THR A 132 2.07 8.76 -6.16
C THR A 132 1.26 9.93 -5.62
N VAL A 133 1.83 11.14 -5.69
CA VAL A 133 1.19 12.37 -5.18
C VAL A 133 0.69 13.22 -6.35
N SER A 134 -0.57 13.62 -6.29
CA SER A 134 -1.17 14.52 -7.29
C SER A 134 -2.07 15.56 -6.62
N LEU A 135 -2.30 16.69 -7.31
CA LEU A 135 -3.30 17.65 -6.88
C LEU A 135 -4.69 17.06 -7.07
N LYS A 136 -5.57 17.27 -6.08
CA LYS A 136 -6.98 16.91 -6.20
C LYS A 136 -7.59 17.77 -7.31
N LYS A 137 -7.98 17.15 -8.43
CA LYS A 137 -8.78 17.83 -9.45
C LYS A 137 -10.16 18.11 -8.82
N LEU A 138 -10.51 19.40 -8.77
CA LEU A 138 -11.84 19.88 -8.40
C LEU A 138 -12.82 19.68 -9.55
#